data_AF-A0A508AMX8-F1
#
_entry.id   AF-A0A508AMX8-F1
#
_cell.length_a   1.000
_cell.length_b   1.000
_cell.length_c   1.000
_cell.angle_alpha   90.00
_cell.angle_beta   90.00
_cell.angle_gamma   90.00
#
_symmetry.space_group_name_H-M   'P 1'
#
loop_
_entity.id
_entity.type
_entity.pdbx_description
1 polymer ?
#
loop_
_entity_poly.entity_id
_entity_poly.type
_entity_poly.pdbx_seq_one_letter_code
_entity_poly.pdbx_strand_id
1 'polypeptide(L)'
;MPVSIELMEAMNYAEGGQFGHRIQLQLSVPNRGAARLNWLERTHKPYVEGMPVDAWVDMYRLQPGSAVFAPWVDSEGEEGQVTVMLSDPPSIRQVANAQRTLDFWIVVLDGVDGEGGGGDAWGLFQARQTLRCDAHGAIVEQVFVITGDQAGSDSDPPYPRGWRPY
;
A
#
# COMPACT_ATOMS: atom_id res chain seq x y z
N MET A 1 0.57 -21.06 -7.28
CA MET A 1 -0.46 -19.99 -7.14
C MET A 1 0.07 -18.77 -7.90
N PRO A 2 -0.74 -17.86 -8.46
CA PRO A 2 -0.22 -16.57 -8.91
C PRO A 2 0.02 -15.64 -7.71
N VAL A 3 0.84 -14.60 -7.88
CA VAL A 3 0.88 -13.48 -6.92
C VAL A 3 -0.50 -12.80 -6.92
N SER A 4 -1.04 -12.50 -5.75
CA SER A 4 -2.31 -11.79 -5.63
C SER A 4 -2.31 -10.82 -4.46
N ILE A 5 -3.06 -9.73 -4.61
CA ILE A 5 -3.32 -8.74 -3.57
C ILE A 5 -4.84 -8.61 -3.45
N GLU A 6 -5.39 -8.99 -2.31
CA GLU A 6 -6.82 -8.92 -2.06
C GLU A 6 -7.13 -7.88 -0.99
N LEU A 7 -8.11 -7.00 -1.27
CA LEU A 7 -8.65 -6.10 -0.27
C LEU A 7 -9.68 -6.84 0.58
N MET A 8 -9.27 -7.21 1.79
CA MET A 8 -10.13 -7.90 2.75
C MET A 8 -11.10 -6.94 3.41
N GLU A 9 -10.64 -5.72 3.70
CA GLU A 9 -11.42 -4.71 4.39
C GLU A 9 -11.00 -3.31 3.96
N ALA A 10 -11.99 -2.44 3.74
CA ALA A 10 -11.81 -0.99 3.68
C ALA A 10 -12.99 -0.33 4.39
N MET A 11 -12.80 0.04 5.66
CA MET A 11 -13.86 0.63 6.47
C MET A 11 -13.52 2.05 6.89
N ASN A 12 -14.52 2.92 6.88
CA ASN A 12 -14.45 4.22 7.51
C ASN A 12 -14.15 4.07 9.01
N TYR A 13 -13.25 4.89 9.54
CA TYR A 13 -13.11 5.05 10.98
C TYR A 13 -13.01 6.52 11.36
N ALA A 14 -13.43 6.83 12.59
CA ALA A 14 -13.25 8.13 13.23
C ALA A 14 -13.04 7.90 14.74
N GLU A 15 -11.82 8.04 15.22
CA GLU A 15 -11.43 7.76 16.60
C GLU A 15 -10.28 8.68 17.04
N GLY A 16 -10.25 9.08 18.31
CA GLY A 16 -9.13 9.87 18.86
C GLY A 16 -8.88 11.21 18.16
N GLY A 17 -9.92 11.81 17.56
CA GLY A 17 -9.80 13.06 16.79
C GLY A 17 -9.12 12.88 15.42
N GLN A 18 -9.09 11.66 14.89
CA GLN A 18 -8.63 11.34 13.54
C GLN A 18 -9.73 10.61 12.77
N PHE A 19 -9.70 10.73 11.45
CA PHE A 19 -10.61 9.99 10.57
C PHE A 19 -9.91 9.59 9.28
N GLY A 20 -10.35 8.48 8.71
CA GLY A 20 -9.71 7.85 7.56
C GLY A 20 -10.35 6.52 7.20
N HIS A 21 -9.56 5.63 6.61
CA HIS A 21 -10.01 4.27 6.36
C HIS A 21 -9.06 3.31 7.08
N ARG A 22 -9.58 2.22 7.60
CA ARG A 22 -8.77 1.05 7.95
C ARG A 22 -8.79 0.13 6.74
N ILE A 23 -7.63 -0.05 6.12
CA ILE A 23 -7.45 -0.98 5.02
C ILE A 23 -6.75 -2.23 5.53
N GLN A 24 -7.20 -3.38 5.06
CA GLN A 24 -6.57 -4.66 5.32
C GLN A 24 -6.38 -5.40 3.99
N LEU A 25 -5.12 -5.69 3.67
CA LEU A 25 -4.72 -6.32 2.41
C LEU A 25 -4.12 -7.69 2.69
N GLN A 26 -4.58 -8.70 1.96
CA GLN A 26 -3.98 -10.02 1.95
C GLN A 26 -3.06 -10.13 0.74
N LEU A 27 -1.77 -10.35 0.98
CA LEU A 27 -0.80 -10.61 -0.08
C LEU A 27 -0.51 -12.10 -0.11
N SER A 28 -0.76 -12.75 -1.24
CA SER A 28 -0.38 -14.15 -1.46
C SER A 28 0.80 -14.18 -2.42
N VAL A 29 1.92 -14.75 -1.97
CA VAL A 29 3.16 -14.84 -2.75
C VAL A 29 3.55 -16.31 -2.91
N PRO A 30 3.69 -16.83 -4.13
CA PRO A 30 4.05 -18.22 -4.39
C PRO A 30 5.44 -18.59 -3.89
N ASN A 31 6.40 -17.67 -4.03
CA ASN A 31 7.78 -17.84 -3.61
C ASN A 31 8.20 -16.63 -2.78
N ARG A 32 8.33 -16.79 -1.46
CA ARG A 32 8.73 -15.69 -0.59
C ARG A 32 10.22 -15.32 -0.70
N GLY A 33 11.06 -16.28 -1.09
CA GLY A 33 12.50 -16.11 -1.25
C GLY A 33 12.84 -15.01 -2.25
N ALA A 34 13.42 -13.90 -1.79
CA ALA A 34 13.69 -12.70 -2.59
C ALA A 34 12.46 -11.98 -3.17
N ALA A 35 11.24 -12.30 -2.72
CA ALA A 35 10.05 -11.52 -3.05
C ALA A 35 10.19 -10.06 -2.60
N ARG A 36 9.56 -9.14 -3.33
CA ARG A 36 9.66 -7.70 -3.07
C ARG A 36 8.29 -7.07 -2.87
N LEU A 37 8.22 -6.12 -1.94
CA LEU A 37 7.08 -5.25 -1.72
C LEU A 37 7.49 -3.82 -2.07
N ASN A 38 6.69 -3.15 -2.89
CA ASN A 38 6.72 -1.70 -3.05
C ASN A 38 5.37 -1.13 -2.62
N TRP A 39 5.38 -0.37 -1.54
CA TRP A 39 4.19 0.33 -1.05
C TRP A 39 4.30 1.79 -1.46
N LEU A 40 3.78 2.12 -2.64
CA LEU A 40 3.95 3.45 -3.22
C LEU A 40 2.79 4.35 -2.83
N GLU A 41 3.12 5.54 -2.38
CA GLU A 41 2.13 6.55 -2.03
C GLU A 41 2.46 7.90 -2.65
N ARG A 42 1.39 8.65 -2.99
CA ARG A 42 1.48 10.04 -3.41
C ARG A 42 0.40 10.86 -2.73
N THR A 43 0.78 12.00 -2.19
CA THR A 43 -0.15 12.91 -1.53
C THR A 43 0.24 14.37 -1.71
N HIS A 44 -0.77 15.24 -1.74
CA HIS A 44 -0.56 16.69 -1.70
C HIS A 44 -0.21 17.21 -0.29
N LYS A 45 -0.34 16.37 0.75
CA LYS A 45 -0.10 16.75 2.15
C LYS A 45 0.70 15.66 2.87
N PRO A 46 2.04 15.72 2.80
CA PRO A 46 2.93 14.78 3.48
C PRO A 46 2.64 14.66 4.97
N TYR A 47 2.81 13.45 5.50
CA TYR A 47 2.54 13.14 6.90
C TYR A 47 3.67 12.34 7.58
N VAL A 48 4.70 11.99 6.81
CA VAL A 48 5.94 11.37 7.29
C VAL A 48 7.10 12.22 6.79
N GLU A 49 8.13 12.37 7.61
CA GLU A 49 9.38 13.03 7.22
C GLU A 49 10.01 12.34 6.00
N GLY A 50 10.45 13.12 5.02
CA GLY A 50 11.02 12.61 3.77
C GLY A 50 10.01 12.29 2.67
N MET A 51 8.70 12.36 2.94
CA MET A 51 7.68 12.24 1.89
C MET A 51 7.54 13.57 1.12
N PRO A 52 7.83 13.60 -0.20
CA PRO A 52 7.64 14.79 -1.02
C PRO A 52 6.16 15.06 -1.31
N VAL A 53 5.82 16.33 -1.57
CA VAL A 53 4.49 16.73 -2.04
C VAL A 53 4.29 16.27 -3.49
N ASP A 54 3.15 15.64 -3.77
CA ASP A 54 2.69 15.24 -5.11
C ASP A 54 3.66 14.37 -5.93
N ALA A 55 4.57 13.67 -5.24
CA ALA A 55 5.46 12.68 -5.85
C ALA A 55 5.30 11.31 -5.19
N TRP A 56 5.54 10.27 -5.98
CA TRP A 56 5.50 8.89 -5.50
C TRP A 56 6.69 8.60 -4.60
N VAL A 57 6.43 8.01 -3.44
CA VAL A 57 7.45 7.52 -2.51
C VAL A 57 7.16 6.08 -2.14
N ASP A 58 8.21 5.27 -2.00
CA ASP A 58 8.08 3.91 -1.48
C ASP A 58 8.12 3.94 0.05
N MET A 59 6.97 3.79 0.68
CA MET A 59 6.80 3.87 2.13
C MET A 59 7.47 2.72 2.85
N TYR A 60 7.59 1.54 2.23
CA TYR A 60 8.33 0.43 2.82
C TYR A 60 9.82 0.77 2.94
N ARG A 61 10.38 1.48 1.96
CA ARG A 61 11.76 1.97 2.02
C ARG A 61 11.93 3.18 2.93
N LEU A 62 10.95 4.09 2.95
CA LEU A 62 11.02 5.30 3.77
C LEU A 62 10.86 4.99 5.27
N GLN A 63 9.98 4.05 5.62
CA GLN A 63 9.64 3.67 7.00
C GLN A 63 9.56 2.14 7.15
N PRO A 64 10.67 1.40 6.98
CA PRO A 64 10.64 -0.06 7.04
C PRO A 64 10.21 -0.60 8.41
N GLY A 65 10.41 0.17 9.49
CA GLY A 65 9.99 -0.18 10.84
C GLY A 65 8.51 0.12 11.16
N SER A 66 7.71 0.56 10.19
CA SER A 66 6.28 0.77 10.39
C SER A 66 5.57 -0.55 10.72
N ALA A 67 4.66 -0.52 11.70
CA ALA A 67 3.86 -1.67 12.09
C ALA A 67 3.03 -2.25 10.92
N VAL A 68 2.71 -1.41 9.91
CA VAL A 68 2.04 -1.85 8.67
C VAL A 68 2.84 -2.95 7.97
N PHE A 69 4.17 -2.87 7.99
CA PHE A 69 5.05 -3.78 7.27
C PHE A 69 5.59 -4.93 8.12
N ALA A 70 5.33 -4.93 9.44
CA ALA A 70 5.83 -5.97 10.34
C ALA A 70 5.46 -7.39 9.85
N PRO A 71 4.22 -7.69 9.40
CA PRO A 71 3.90 -9.03 8.89
C PRO A 71 4.68 -9.43 7.64
N TRP A 72 5.05 -8.46 6.79
CA TRP A 72 5.92 -8.73 5.63
C TRP A 72 7.36 -9.03 6.06
N VAL A 73 7.89 -8.24 6.99
CA VAL A 73 9.24 -8.41 7.55
C VAL A 73 9.34 -9.72 8.34
N ASP A 74 8.33 -10.06 9.13
CA ASP A 74 8.31 -11.28 9.94
C ASP A 74 8.30 -12.56 9.08
N SER A 75 7.81 -12.47 7.84
CA SER A 75 7.87 -13.57 6.86
C SER A 75 9.23 -13.68 6.13
N GLU A 76 10.20 -12.82 6.42
CA GLU A 76 11.54 -12.93 5.83
C GLU A 76 12.24 -14.22 6.25
N GLY A 77 12.81 -14.94 5.29
CA GLY A 77 13.45 -16.24 5.50
C GLY A 77 12.51 -17.44 5.36
N GLU A 78 11.21 -17.22 5.21
CA GLU A 78 10.30 -18.27 4.76
C GLU A 78 10.56 -18.61 3.28
N GLU A 79 10.47 -19.90 2.95
CA GLU A 79 10.58 -20.40 1.58
C GLU A 79 9.22 -20.90 1.08
N GLY A 80 9.01 -20.82 -0.23
CA GLY A 80 7.76 -21.23 -0.86
C GLY A 80 6.62 -20.26 -0.59
N GLN A 81 5.40 -20.79 -0.55
CA GLN A 81 4.18 -19.99 -0.56
C GLN A 81 3.93 -19.35 0.81
N VAL A 82 3.66 -18.05 0.82
CA VAL A 82 3.23 -17.32 2.02
C VAL A 82 1.99 -16.48 1.78
N THR A 83 1.32 -16.16 2.87
CA THR A 83 0.20 -15.22 2.91
C THR A 83 0.41 -14.26 4.06
N VAL A 84 0.48 -12.96 3.75
CA VAL A 84 0.68 -11.92 4.77
C VAL A 84 -0.49 -10.95 4.79
N MET A 85 -0.84 -10.49 5.99
CA MET A 85 -1.90 -9.51 6.19
C MET A 85 -1.29 -8.16 6.55
N LEU A 86 -1.46 -7.16 5.69
CA LEU A 86 -1.03 -5.80 5.96
C LEU A 86 -2.24 -4.96 6.38
N SER A 87 -2.14 -4.28 7.52
CA SER A 87 -3.19 -3.38 8.00
C SER A 87 -2.64 -1.97 8.13
N ASP A 88 -3.26 -1.03 7.42
CA ASP A 88 -2.90 0.37 7.44
C ASP A 88 -4.14 1.23 7.73
N PRO A 89 -4.09 2.15 8.71
CA PRO A 89 -5.18 3.07 9.00
C PRO A 89 -4.88 4.51 8.53
N PRO A 90 -4.67 4.80 7.23
CA PRO A 90 -4.26 6.12 6.77
C PRO A 90 -5.36 7.15 7.09
N SER A 91 -4.99 8.16 7.87
CA SER A 91 -5.93 9.18 8.39
C SER A 91 -5.34 10.58 8.48
N ILE A 92 -6.22 11.55 8.73
CA ILE A 92 -5.87 12.93 9.09
C ILE A 92 -6.58 13.33 10.39
N ARG A 93 -6.07 14.39 11.03
CA ARG A 93 -6.72 15.04 12.17
C ARG A 93 -8.05 15.66 11.74
N GLN A 94 -9.08 15.45 12.54
CA GLN A 94 -10.38 16.10 12.39
C GLN A 94 -10.32 17.52 12.93
N VAL A 95 -9.94 18.47 12.08
CA VAL A 95 -9.86 19.91 12.40
C VAL A 95 -10.41 20.75 11.24
N ALA A 96 -10.72 22.00 11.51
CA ALA A 96 -11.25 22.93 10.51
C ALA A 96 -10.39 22.95 9.23
N ASN A 97 -11.07 22.80 8.08
CA ASN A 97 -10.48 22.81 6.74
C ASN A 97 -9.39 21.74 6.49
N ALA A 98 -9.31 20.69 7.32
CA ALA A 98 -8.41 19.58 7.07
C ALA A 98 -8.79 18.89 5.76
N GLN A 99 -7.81 18.62 4.89
CA GLN A 99 -8.02 17.84 3.67
C GLN A 99 -6.78 17.04 3.31
N ARG A 100 -6.98 15.89 2.67
CA ARG A 100 -5.91 15.09 2.06
C ARG A 100 -6.46 14.21 0.93
N THR A 101 -5.66 14.07 -0.12
CA THR A 101 -5.79 13.03 -1.14
C THR A 101 -4.54 12.17 -1.04
N LEU A 102 -4.72 10.87 -0.97
CA LEU A 102 -3.66 9.88 -0.89
C LEU A 102 -3.92 8.81 -1.95
N ASP A 103 -3.01 8.71 -2.91
CA ASP A 103 -3.02 7.65 -3.91
C ASP A 103 -2.12 6.52 -3.43
N PHE A 104 -2.59 5.27 -3.54
CA PHE A 104 -1.87 4.05 -3.15
C PHE A 104 -1.61 3.19 -4.38
N TRP A 105 -0.39 2.72 -4.53
CA TRP A 105 0.03 1.72 -5.51
C TRP A 105 0.88 0.67 -4.80
N ILE A 106 0.30 -0.50 -4.59
CA ILE A 106 0.91 -1.58 -3.82
C ILE A 106 1.27 -2.67 -4.80
N VAL A 107 2.58 -2.89 -4.97
CA VAL A 107 3.12 -3.87 -5.91
C VAL A 107 3.84 -4.94 -5.11
N VAL A 108 3.51 -6.19 -5.41
CA VAL A 108 4.20 -7.37 -4.89
C VAL A 108 4.80 -8.12 -6.05
N LEU A 109 6.10 -8.41 -5.96
CA LEU A 109 6.84 -9.22 -6.93
C LEU A 109 7.10 -10.58 -6.31
N ASP A 110 6.86 -11.64 -7.09
CA ASP A 110 7.22 -12.99 -6.70
C ASP A 110 8.72 -13.09 -6.46
N GLY A 111 9.08 -14.00 -5.56
CA GLY A 111 10.45 -14.40 -5.36
C GLY A 111 10.94 -15.39 -6.40
N VAL A 112 12.21 -15.75 -6.27
CA VAL A 112 12.83 -16.83 -7.03
C VAL A 112 12.79 -18.08 -6.16
N ASP A 113 12.38 -19.21 -6.72
CA ASP A 113 12.45 -20.50 -6.06
C ASP A 113 13.89 -21.04 -6.00
N GLY A 114 14.10 -22.09 -5.20
CA GLY A 114 15.42 -22.72 -5.03
C GLY A 114 15.97 -23.39 -6.31
N GLU A 115 15.18 -23.52 -7.37
CA GLU A 115 15.57 -24.07 -8.67
C GLU A 115 15.85 -22.97 -9.72
N GLY A 116 15.71 -21.69 -9.35
CA GLY A 116 15.89 -20.54 -10.25
C GLY A 116 14.67 -20.25 -11.12
N GLY A 117 13.52 -20.90 -10.85
CA GLY A 117 12.22 -20.57 -11.43
C GLY A 117 11.48 -19.52 -10.59
N GLY A 118 10.57 -18.75 -11.19
CA GLY A 118 9.85 -17.68 -10.50
C GLY A 118 10.66 -16.39 -10.35
N GLY A 119 9.95 -15.25 -10.30
CA GLY A 119 10.55 -13.90 -10.20
C GLY A 119 9.91 -12.85 -11.11
N ASP A 120 9.16 -13.28 -12.13
CA ASP A 120 8.53 -12.39 -13.11
C ASP A 120 7.02 -12.19 -12.87
N ALA A 121 6.44 -12.91 -11.90
CA ALA A 121 5.04 -12.75 -11.52
C ALA A 121 4.88 -11.59 -10.55
N TRP A 122 3.77 -10.85 -10.69
CA TRP A 122 3.48 -9.70 -9.86
C TRP A 122 1.99 -9.48 -9.65
N GLY A 123 1.67 -8.84 -8.55
CA GLY A 123 0.34 -8.30 -8.23
C GLY A 123 0.41 -6.80 -7.98
N LEU A 124 -0.63 -6.08 -8.37
CA LEU A 124 -0.76 -4.63 -8.24
C LEU A 124 -2.16 -4.29 -7.75
N PHE A 125 -2.21 -3.56 -6.64
CA PHE A 125 -3.43 -2.94 -6.12
C PHE A 125 -3.28 -1.42 -6.16
N GLN A 126 -4.31 -0.73 -6.63
CA GLN A 126 -4.35 0.73 -6.74
C GLN A 126 -5.60 1.28 -6.09
N ALA A 127 -5.44 2.34 -5.29
CA ALA A 127 -6.57 3.03 -4.68
C ALA A 127 -6.33 4.52 -4.51
N ARG A 128 -7.39 5.26 -4.22
CA ARG A 128 -7.38 6.66 -3.82
C ARG A 128 -8.23 6.87 -2.58
N GLN A 129 -7.67 7.54 -1.59
CA GLN A 129 -8.39 8.08 -0.44
C GLN A 129 -8.54 9.60 -0.57
N THR A 130 -9.75 10.11 -0.34
CA THR A 130 -10.02 11.55 -0.22
C THR A 130 -10.71 11.83 1.12
N LEU A 131 -10.12 12.72 1.91
CA LEU A 131 -10.60 13.11 3.24
C LEU A 131 -10.75 14.64 3.29
N ARG A 132 -11.87 15.14 3.84
CA ARG A 132 -12.09 16.59 4.01
C ARG A 132 -12.99 16.91 5.21
N CYS A 133 -12.63 17.99 5.90
CA CYS A 133 -13.44 18.66 6.90
C CYS A 133 -13.90 20.04 6.40
N ASP A 134 -15.05 20.50 6.90
CA ASP A 134 -15.50 21.88 6.71
C ASP A 134 -14.77 22.88 7.63
N ALA A 135 -15.19 24.15 7.59
CA ALA A 135 -14.62 25.23 8.41
C ALA A 135 -14.81 25.04 9.92
N HIS A 136 -15.68 24.12 10.35
CA HIS A 136 -15.96 23.81 11.75
C HIS A 136 -15.30 22.50 12.19
N GLY A 137 -14.63 21.78 11.29
CA GLY A 137 -14.02 20.48 11.56
C GLY A 137 -15.00 19.30 11.45
N ALA A 138 -16.21 19.51 10.93
CA ALA A 138 -17.11 18.41 10.61
C ALA A 138 -16.60 17.66 9.38
N ILE A 139 -16.62 16.33 9.40
CA ILE A 139 -16.23 15.49 8.26
C ILE A 139 -17.29 15.68 7.16
N VAL A 140 -16.84 16.15 5.99
CA VAL A 140 -17.71 16.36 4.81
C VAL A 140 -17.33 15.48 3.63
N GLU A 141 -16.18 14.80 3.70
CA GLU A 141 -15.75 13.84 2.70
C GLU A 141 -14.85 12.78 3.33
N GLN A 142 -15.19 11.52 3.09
CA GLN A 142 -14.43 10.35 3.54
C GLN A 142 -14.70 9.23 2.53
N VAL A 143 -13.82 9.16 1.52
CA VAL A 143 -14.01 8.31 0.35
C VAL A 143 -12.76 7.48 0.10
N PHE A 144 -12.94 6.21 -0.20
CA PHE A 144 -11.90 5.29 -0.68
C PHE A 144 -12.39 4.60 -1.95
N VAL A 145 -11.59 4.70 -3.01
CA VAL A 145 -11.92 4.14 -4.33
C VAL A 145 -10.79 3.26 -4.79
N ILE A 146 -11.10 2.00 -5.13
CA ILE A 146 -10.17 1.13 -5.86
C ILE A 146 -10.11 1.63 -7.29
N THR A 147 -8.91 1.96 -7.76
CA THR A 147 -8.66 2.52 -9.10
C THR A 147 -8.03 1.51 -10.05
N GLY A 148 -7.58 0.37 -9.54
CA GLY A 148 -7.07 -0.73 -10.34
C GLY A 148 -6.68 -1.92 -9.48
N ASP A 149 -6.80 -3.09 -10.08
CA ASP A 149 -6.39 -4.38 -9.52
C ASP A 149 -5.94 -5.24 -10.69
N GLN A 150 -4.66 -5.57 -10.72
CA GLN A 150 -4.01 -6.22 -11.85
C GLN A 150 -2.97 -7.22 -11.36
N ALA A 151 -2.77 -8.27 -12.14
CA ALA A 151 -1.67 -9.20 -11.96
C ALA A 151 -1.08 -9.53 -13.33
N GLY A 152 0.19 -9.92 -13.35
CA GLY A 152 0.89 -10.29 -14.57
C GLY A 152 2.00 -11.30 -14.31
N SER A 153 2.46 -11.90 -15.40
CA SER A 153 3.70 -12.67 -15.49
C SER A 153 4.51 -12.15 -16.68
N ASP A 154 5.81 -12.40 -16.68
CA ASP A 154 6.70 -12.21 -17.85
C ASP A 154 6.77 -10.76 -18.36
N SER A 155 6.51 -9.79 -17.49
CA SER A 155 6.56 -8.35 -17.79
C SER A 155 6.75 -7.54 -16.51
N ASP A 156 7.24 -6.31 -16.64
CA ASP A 156 7.31 -5.39 -15.51
C ASP A 156 5.89 -4.98 -15.06
N PRO A 157 5.65 -4.85 -13.74
CA PRO A 157 4.44 -4.20 -13.26
C PRO A 157 4.31 -2.79 -13.86
N PRO A 158 3.10 -2.31 -14.13
CA PRO A 158 2.88 -1.04 -14.81
C PRO A 158 3.07 0.14 -13.85
N TYR A 159 4.27 0.29 -13.25
CA TYR A 159 4.67 1.28 -12.24
C TYR A 159 4.31 2.73 -12.61
N PRO A 160 4.15 3.63 -11.61
CA PRO A 160 3.64 4.96 -11.89
C PRO A 160 4.62 5.68 -12.79
N ARG A 161 4.11 6.46 -13.74
CA ARG A 161 4.97 7.15 -14.70
C ARG A 161 6.06 7.94 -13.97
N GLY A 162 7.32 7.68 -14.31
CA GLY A 162 8.49 8.35 -13.73
C GLY A 162 9.05 7.67 -12.49
N TRP A 163 8.38 6.64 -11.95
CA TRP A 163 8.93 5.75 -10.94
C TRP A 163 9.65 4.58 -11.62
N ARG A 164 10.75 4.11 -11.03
CA ARG A 164 11.45 2.91 -11.48
C ARG A 164 11.73 2.00 -10.29
N PRO A 165 11.45 0.69 -10.39
CA PRO A 165 11.94 -0.26 -9.40
C PRO A 165 13.47 -0.25 -9.51
N TYR A 166 14.13 -0.08 -8.38
CA TYR A 166 15.59 -0.19 -8.30
C TYR A 166 16.00 -1.65 -8.35
#